data_AF-A0A1X0REX1-F1
#
_entry.id   AF-A0A1X0REX1-F1
#
_cell.length_a   1.000
_cell.length_b   1.000
_cell.length_c   1.000
_cell.angle_alpha   90.00
_cell.angle_beta   90.00
_cell.angle_gamma   90.00
#
_symmetry.space_group_name_H-M   'P 1'
#
loop_
_entity.id
_entity.type
_entity.pdbx_description
1 polymer ?
#
loop_
_entity_poly.entity_id
_entity_poly.type
_entity_poly.pdbx_seq_one_letter_code
_entity_poly.pdbx_strand_id
1 'polypeptide(L)'
;MSTTEWTILEKLLLSQAVYKYGEDNWFQIARNLKHHALLDRPSDYFNQKNCSLQYYLMIEDMDKEKRQQQSLTTQDMPVVVRLARQLYTQRLEELKKEISEDEEKFLALVSEIEEIRAGKWDNQLLKNSKEDIKKEDQSEEHLSDHSKKLSKEDPRHKSWLKNINLLWREIANHKNGTMFMNPIKESIAPQYYDILINTTTEFERDVILMLTNSLMYNTEGTEVYQMAKEMLDDATEQIRIFKTADEDTSASTHTRAASMAAKERKKSLANE
;
A
#
# COMPACT_ATOMS: atom_id res chain seq x y z
N MET A 1 4.25 8.10 9.27
CA MET A 1 4.64 9.30 10.04
C MET A 1 5.57 8.86 11.15
N SER A 2 6.87 9.15 11.07
CA SER A 2 7.81 8.82 12.15
C SER A 2 7.57 9.77 13.32
N THR A 3 6.74 9.37 14.28
CA THR A 3 6.60 10.10 15.54
C THR A 3 7.95 10.08 16.23
N THR A 4 8.50 11.26 16.50
CA THR A 4 9.73 11.45 17.27
C THR A 4 9.55 11.09 18.74
N GLU A 5 8.30 10.94 19.17
CA GLU A 5 7.93 10.63 20.56
C GLU A 5 8.01 9.13 20.87
N TRP A 6 8.49 8.84 22.07
CA TRP A 6 8.57 7.47 22.62
C TRP A 6 7.23 7.06 23.23
N THR A 7 6.76 5.88 22.85
CA THR A 7 5.57 5.22 23.42
C THR A 7 5.78 4.81 24.87
N ILE A 8 4.68 4.53 25.59
CA ILE A 8 4.73 4.06 26.98
C ILE A 8 5.50 2.73 27.07
N LEU A 9 5.30 1.82 26.10
CA LEU A 9 6.05 0.58 26.01
C LEU A 9 7.56 0.81 25.87
N GLU A 10 7.99 1.71 24.97
CA GLU A 10 9.41 2.04 24.78
C GLU A 10 10.03 2.65 26.05
N LYS A 11 9.32 3.58 26.69
CA LYS A 11 9.71 4.20 27.96
C LYS A 11 9.85 3.18 29.08
N LEU A 12 8.91 2.24 29.18
CA LEU A 12 8.91 1.15 30.16
C LEU A 12 10.09 0.20 29.94
N LEU A 13 10.32 -0.24 28.71
CA LEU A 13 11.44 -1.13 28.36
C LEU A 13 12.79 -0.47 28.62
N LEU A 14 12.93 0.83 28.33
CA LEU A 14 14.12 1.61 28.67
C LEU A 14 14.36 1.61 30.18
N SER A 15 13.32 1.87 30.98
CA SER A 15 13.42 1.88 32.44
C SER A 15 13.80 0.50 33.01
N GLN A 16 13.24 -0.58 32.45
CA GLN A 16 13.60 -1.96 32.81
C GLN A 16 15.05 -2.31 32.45
N ALA A 17 15.51 -1.86 31.27
CA ALA A 17 16.89 -2.06 30.84
C ALA A 17 17.87 -1.28 31.73
N VAL A 18 17.56 -0.04 32.11
CA VAL A 18 18.37 0.74 33.06
C VAL A 18 18.42 0.05 34.42
N TYR A 19 17.29 -0.45 34.93
CA TYR A 19 17.27 -1.21 36.19
C TYR A 19 18.17 -2.46 36.14
N LYS A 20 18.20 -3.15 35.00
CA LYS A 20 18.97 -4.40 34.84
C LYS A 20 20.46 -4.16 34.61
N TYR A 21 20.82 -3.18 33.78
CA TYR A 21 22.19 -3.00 33.29
C TYR A 21 22.94 -1.83 33.95
N GLY A 22 22.25 -0.96 34.68
CA GLY A 22 22.83 0.24 35.29
C GLY A 22 22.93 1.42 34.32
N GLU A 23 22.85 2.63 34.87
CA GLU A 23 22.94 3.90 34.11
C GLU A 23 24.37 4.24 33.63
N ASP A 24 25.33 3.37 33.88
CA ASP A 24 26.70 3.42 33.39
C ASP A 24 26.89 2.71 32.05
N ASN A 25 26.00 1.76 31.70
CA ASN A 25 26.14 0.92 30.51
C ASN A 25 25.08 1.17 29.42
N TRP A 26 25.00 2.42 28.96
CA TRP A 26 24.07 2.84 27.90
C TRP A 26 24.24 2.11 26.57
N PHE A 27 25.45 1.64 26.26
CA PHE A 27 25.68 0.84 25.06
C PHE A 27 24.88 -0.47 25.10
N GLN A 28 24.93 -1.18 26.22
CA GLN A 28 24.19 -2.43 26.39
C GLN A 28 22.67 -2.19 26.43
N ILE A 29 22.23 -1.09 27.06
CA ILE A 29 20.81 -0.68 27.09
C ILE A 29 20.28 -0.42 25.68
N ALA A 30 20.99 0.39 24.88
CA ALA A 30 20.59 0.69 23.51
C ALA A 30 20.56 -0.58 22.64
N ARG A 31 21.56 -1.46 22.79
CA ARG A 31 21.59 -2.76 22.11
C ARG A 31 20.41 -3.65 22.50
N ASN A 32 20.01 -3.65 23.77
CA ASN A 32 18.87 -4.44 24.24
C ASN A 32 17.56 -3.95 23.61
N LEU A 33 17.32 -2.64 23.56
CA LEU A 33 16.14 -2.05 22.94
C LEU A 33 16.11 -2.28 21.42
N LYS A 34 17.25 -2.11 20.74
CA LYS A 34 17.37 -2.32 19.29
C LYS A 34 17.00 -3.73 18.83
N HIS A 35 17.22 -4.73 19.67
CA HIS A 35 16.91 -6.13 19.37
C HIS A 35 15.66 -6.64 20.09
N HIS A 36 14.85 -5.75 20.67
CA HIS A 36 13.68 -6.14 21.43
C HIS A 36 12.54 -6.53 20.47
N ALA A 37 11.97 -7.73 20.65
CA ALA A 37 10.97 -8.29 19.73
C ALA A 37 9.68 -7.46 19.61
N LEU A 38 9.37 -6.62 20.59
CA LEU A 38 8.19 -5.77 20.60
C LEU A 38 8.43 -4.35 20.05
N LEU A 39 9.64 -4.04 19.58
CA LEU A 39 10.00 -2.72 19.09
C LEU A 39 10.33 -2.78 17.60
N ASP A 40 9.66 -1.94 16.81
CA ASP A 40 9.90 -1.82 15.36
C ASP A 40 10.28 -0.37 15.03
N ARG A 41 11.55 -0.04 15.29
CA ARG A 41 12.13 1.28 14.99
C ARG A 41 13.41 1.11 14.17
N PRO A 42 13.80 2.14 13.38
CA PRO A 42 15.04 2.14 12.64
C PRO A 42 16.27 1.86 13.52
N SER A 43 17.30 1.29 12.91
CA SER A 43 18.47 0.73 13.62
C SER A 43 19.33 1.77 14.36
N ASP A 44 19.16 3.04 14.03
CA ASP A 44 19.83 4.22 14.57
C ASP A 44 18.99 4.97 15.63
N TYR A 45 17.70 4.62 15.76
CA TYR A 45 16.76 5.26 16.68
C TYR A 45 17.16 5.04 18.15
N PHE A 46 17.40 3.77 18.52
CA PHE A 46 17.90 3.41 19.84
C PHE A 46 19.43 3.41 19.87
N ASN A 47 20.00 4.54 20.28
CA ASN A 47 21.43 4.69 20.50
C ASN A 47 21.70 5.21 21.92
N GLN A 48 22.96 5.11 22.36
CA GLN A 48 23.38 5.49 23.72
C GLN A 48 22.93 6.91 24.11
N LYS A 49 23.06 7.88 23.19
CA LYS A 49 22.71 9.29 23.47
C LYS A 49 21.20 9.46 23.60
N ASN A 50 20.42 8.85 22.72
CA ASN A 50 18.97 8.94 22.75
C ASN A 50 18.38 8.24 23.98
N CYS A 51 18.91 7.07 24.34
CA CYS A 51 18.44 6.32 25.51
C CYS A 51 18.73 7.07 26.81
N SER A 52 19.94 7.63 26.96
CA SER A 52 20.27 8.39 28.17
C SER A 52 19.46 9.68 28.27
N LEU A 53 19.35 10.45 27.18
CA LEU A 53 18.54 11.66 27.13
C LEU A 53 17.08 11.37 27.51
N GLN A 54 16.48 10.35 26.88
CA GLN A 54 15.09 9.98 27.16
C GLN A 54 14.90 9.57 28.62
N TYR A 55 15.83 8.81 29.20
CA TYR A 55 15.76 8.38 30.60
C TYR A 55 15.75 9.57 31.57
N TYR A 56 16.65 10.53 31.40
CA TYR A 56 16.70 11.69 32.28
C TYR A 56 15.49 12.62 32.10
N LEU A 57 14.97 12.77 30.88
CA LEU A 57 13.72 13.50 30.65
C LEU A 57 12.55 12.86 31.41
N MET A 58 12.43 11.53 31.38
CA MET A 58 11.39 10.82 32.12
C MET A 58 11.50 10.99 33.64
N ILE A 59 12.73 11.00 34.19
CA ILE A 59 12.94 11.28 35.62
C ILE A 59 12.50 12.70 35.95
N GLU A 60 12.89 13.68 35.12
CA GLU A 60 12.55 15.08 35.33
C GLU A 60 11.04 15.31 35.34
N ASP A 61 10.34 14.70 34.38
CA ASP A 61 8.88 14.80 34.28
C ASP A 61 8.16 14.11 35.44
N MET A 62 8.62 12.92 35.86
CA MET A 62 8.12 12.25 37.06
C MET A 62 8.31 13.11 38.33
N ASP A 63 9.46 13.78 38.47
CA ASP A 63 9.71 14.67 39.61
C ASP A 63 8.88 15.96 39.55
N LYS A 64 8.56 16.49 38.36
CA LYS A 64 7.62 17.61 38.17
C LYS A 64 6.21 17.22 38.62
N GLU A 65 5.73 16.05 38.21
CA GLU A 65 4.41 15.53 38.61
C GLU A 65 4.33 15.33 40.14
N LYS A 66 5.39 14.79 40.76
CA LYS A 66 5.45 14.62 42.22
C LYS A 66 5.39 15.95 42.97
N ARG A 67 6.08 16.99 42.47
CA ARG A 67 6.03 18.34 43.06
C ARG A 67 4.63 18.94 43.00
N GLN A 68 3.89 18.68 41.94
CA GLN A 68 2.51 19.16 41.77
C GLN A 68 1.52 18.42 42.69
N GLN A 69 1.75 17.14 42.98
CA GLN A 69 0.83 16.31 43.76
C GLN A 69 1.06 16.32 45.29
N GLN A 70 2.03 17.11 45.81
CA GLN A 70 2.35 17.20 47.26
C GLN A 70 2.41 15.83 47.99
N SER A 71 2.97 14.80 47.35
CA SER A 71 3.07 13.45 47.94
C SER A 71 4.36 13.27 48.75
N LEU A 72 4.21 12.96 50.05
CA LEU A 72 5.28 12.94 51.06
C LEU A 72 5.95 11.59 51.30
N THR A 73 5.61 10.52 50.57
CA THR A 73 6.00 9.16 50.98
C THR A 73 6.60 8.35 49.84
N THR A 74 7.95 8.25 49.81
CA THR A 74 8.76 7.10 49.34
C THR A 74 10.22 7.54 49.23
N GLN A 75 10.95 7.54 50.36
CA GLN A 75 12.40 7.83 50.38
C GLN A 75 13.29 6.59 50.17
N ASP A 76 12.76 5.38 50.35
CA ASP A 76 13.55 4.13 50.33
C ASP A 76 13.59 3.38 48.98
N MET A 77 12.90 3.86 47.95
CA MET A 77 12.82 3.14 46.67
C MET A 77 13.69 3.82 45.60
N PRO A 78 14.58 3.07 44.90
CA PRO A 78 15.40 3.62 43.83
C PRO A 78 14.54 4.32 42.76
N VAL A 79 15.03 5.44 42.23
CA VAL A 79 14.31 6.30 41.27
C VAL A 79 13.83 5.49 40.06
N VAL A 80 14.70 4.64 39.51
CA VAL A 80 14.39 3.77 38.37
C VAL A 80 13.23 2.80 38.64
N VAL A 81 13.12 2.29 39.87
CA VAL A 81 12.07 1.34 40.27
C VAL A 81 10.72 2.06 40.36
N ARG A 82 10.72 3.27 40.93
CA ARG A 82 9.52 4.11 40.99
C ARG A 82 9.03 4.46 39.58
N LEU A 83 9.94 4.88 38.71
CA LEU A 83 9.64 5.19 37.31
C LEU A 83 9.07 3.98 36.57
N ALA A 84 9.72 2.81 36.68
CA ALA A 84 9.24 1.59 36.04
C ALA A 84 7.85 1.16 36.54
N ARG A 85 7.55 1.32 37.83
CA ARG A 85 6.23 1.01 38.40
C ARG A 85 5.13 1.94 37.88
N GLN A 86 5.41 3.24 37.77
CA GLN A 86 4.47 4.20 37.20
C GLN A 86 4.19 3.87 35.73
N LEU A 87 5.23 3.68 34.93
CA LEU A 87 5.10 3.32 33.51
C LEU A 87 4.39 1.98 33.31
N TYR A 88 4.61 1.00 34.18
CA TYR A 88 3.88 -0.27 34.14
C TYR A 88 2.39 -0.08 34.38
N THR A 89 2.01 0.79 35.32
CA THR A 89 0.60 1.11 35.61
C THR A 89 -0.05 1.79 34.40
N GLN A 90 0.63 2.78 33.80
CA GLN A 90 0.17 3.44 32.59
C GLN A 90 0.02 2.46 31.42
N ARG A 91 0.98 1.53 31.24
CA ARG A 91 0.90 0.51 30.19
C ARG A 91 -0.27 -0.45 30.40
N LEU A 92 -0.57 -0.80 31.66
CA LEU A 92 -1.70 -1.66 31.98
C LEU A 92 -3.03 -0.96 31.66
N GLU A 93 -3.15 0.33 31.97
CA GLU A 93 -4.33 1.14 31.62
C GLU A 93 -4.50 1.29 30.11
N GLU A 94 -3.41 1.54 29.39
CA GLU A 94 -3.38 1.61 27.93
C GLU A 94 -3.85 0.29 27.30
N LEU A 95 -3.30 -0.85 27.74
CA LEU A 95 -3.69 -2.17 27.25
C LEU A 95 -5.16 -2.50 27.55
N LYS A 96 -5.65 -2.16 28.74
CA LYS A 96 -7.06 -2.34 29.10
C LYS A 96 -7.97 -1.53 28.20
N LYS A 97 -7.59 -0.29 27.91
CA LYS A 97 -8.34 0.60 27.03
C LYS A 97 -8.36 0.06 25.60
N GLU A 98 -7.21 -0.36 25.08
CA GLU A 98 -7.09 -0.94 23.73
C GLU A 98 -7.97 -2.19 23.58
N ILE A 99 -7.94 -3.09 24.57
CA ILE A 99 -8.82 -4.27 24.61
C ILE A 99 -10.31 -3.85 24.60
N SER A 100 -10.69 -2.89 25.44
CA SER A 100 -12.08 -2.42 25.51
C SER A 100 -12.55 -1.80 24.19
N GLU A 101 -11.71 -1.03 23.52
CA GLU A 101 -12.03 -0.42 22.22
C GLU A 101 -12.17 -1.49 21.13
N ASP A 102 -11.34 -2.53 21.15
CA ASP A 102 -11.43 -3.64 20.19
C ASP A 102 -12.64 -4.54 20.46
N GLU A 103 -13.01 -4.74 21.73
CA GLU A 103 -14.26 -5.41 22.12
C GLU A 103 -15.49 -4.63 21.62
N GLU A 104 -15.49 -3.30 21.74
CA GLU A 104 -16.57 -2.44 21.22
C GLU A 104 -16.70 -2.54 19.69
N LYS A 105 -15.57 -2.46 18.96
CA LYS A 105 -15.56 -2.64 17.50
C LYS A 105 -16.04 -4.03 17.10
N PHE A 106 -15.61 -5.06 17.82
CA PHE A 106 -16.04 -6.43 17.58
C PHE A 106 -17.55 -6.58 17.77
N LEU A 107 -18.10 -6.06 18.87
CA LEU A 107 -19.54 -6.10 19.13
C LEU A 107 -20.33 -5.32 18.07
N ALA A 108 -19.83 -4.17 17.62
CA ALA A 108 -20.45 -3.40 16.55
C ALA A 108 -20.50 -4.21 15.23
N LEU A 109 -19.38 -4.85 14.84
CA LEU A 109 -19.32 -5.69 13.65
C LEU A 109 -20.24 -6.92 13.75
N VAL A 110 -20.30 -7.57 14.91
CA VAL A 110 -21.22 -8.70 15.13
C VAL A 110 -22.67 -8.26 14.97
N SER A 111 -23.04 -7.13 15.58
CA SER A 111 -24.38 -6.56 15.44
C SER A 111 -24.71 -6.24 13.98
N GLU A 112 -23.77 -5.64 13.24
CA GLU A 112 -23.92 -5.35 11.82
C GLU A 112 -24.15 -6.64 11.00
N ILE A 113 -23.37 -7.69 11.25
CA ILE A 113 -23.54 -8.99 10.59
C ILE A 113 -24.92 -9.59 10.88
N GLU A 114 -25.41 -9.51 12.11
CA GLU A 114 -26.74 -9.98 12.47
C GLU A 114 -27.85 -9.19 11.76
N GLU A 115 -27.71 -7.87 11.66
CA GLU A 115 -28.66 -7.02 10.93
C GLU A 115 -28.68 -7.31 9.43
N ILE A 116 -27.52 -7.56 8.83
CA ILE A 116 -27.40 -7.99 7.43
C ILE A 116 -28.07 -9.35 7.24
N ARG A 117 -27.79 -10.33 8.10
CA ARG A 117 -28.41 -11.67 8.04
C ARG A 117 -29.92 -11.62 8.23
N ALA A 118 -30.42 -10.66 9.00
CA ALA A 118 -31.84 -10.41 9.21
C ALA A 118 -32.52 -9.64 8.04
N GLY A 119 -31.77 -9.27 6.99
CA GLY A 119 -32.27 -8.52 5.83
C GLY A 119 -32.62 -7.06 6.14
N LYS A 120 -32.25 -6.53 7.31
CA LYS A 120 -32.54 -5.13 7.69
C LYS A 120 -31.75 -4.13 6.85
N TRP A 121 -30.61 -4.58 6.31
CA TRP A 121 -29.73 -3.78 5.46
C TRP A 121 -30.12 -3.80 3.97
N ASP A 122 -31.07 -4.64 3.54
CA ASP A 122 -31.42 -4.78 2.11
C ASP A 122 -31.82 -3.44 1.47
N ASN A 123 -32.58 -2.61 2.20
CA ASN A 123 -32.99 -1.29 1.73
C ASN A 123 -31.82 -0.30 1.63
N GLN A 124 -30.85 -0.38 2.55
CA GLN A 124 -29.68 0.46 2.57
C GLN A 124 -28.69 0.06 1.48
N LEU A 125 -28.52 -1.25 1.24
CA LEU A 125 -27.75 -1.78 0.12
C LEU A 125 -28.35 -1.38 -1.23
N LEU A 126 -29.68 -1.43 -1.38
CA LEU A 126 -30.36 -0.97 -2.60
C LEU A 126 -30.22 0.54 -2.82
N LYS A 127 -30.25 1.33 -1.75
CA LYS A 127 -30.07 2.79 -1.83
C LYS A 127 -28.63 3.14 -2.18
N ASN A 128 -27.66 2.53 -1.50
CA ASN A 128 -26.24 2.69 -1.79
C ASN A 128 -25.92 2.25 -3.22
N SER A 129 -26.46 1.11 -3.66
CA SER A 129 -26.30 0.65 -5.05
C SER A 129 -26.86 1.64 -6.07
N LYS A 130 -27.98 2.33 -5.78
CA LYS A 130 -28.53 3.37 -6.66
C LYS A 130 -27.73 4.67 -6.63
N GLU A 131 -27.11 5.00 -5.51
CA GLU A 131 -26.22 6.15 -5.39
C GLU A 131 -24.86 5.89 -6.05
N ASP A 132 -24.36 4.65 -5.99
CA ASP A 132 -23.16 4.20 -6.68
C ASP A 132 -23.35 4.28 -8.20
N ILE A 133 -24.48 3.80 -8.75
CA ILE A 133 -24.81 3.92 -10.18
C ILE A 133 -24.84 5.40 -10.64
N LYS A 134 -25.31 6.32 -9.80
CA LYS A 134 -25.32 7.76 -10.14
C LYS A 134 -23.94 8.41 -10.09
N LYS A 135 -23.01 7.87 -9.31
CA LYS A 135 -21.62 8.34 -9.25
C LYS A 135 -20.80 7.75 -10.40
N GLU A 136 -21.10 6.53 -10.83
CA GLU A 136 -20.56 5.93 -12.06
C GLU A 136 -20.80 6.85 -13.27
N ASP A 137 -22.04 7.32 -13.50
CA ASP A 137 -22.39 8.24 -14.60
C ASP A 137 -21.56 9.55 -14.59
N GLN A 138 -21.18 10.07 -13.42
CA GLN A 138 -20.38 11.29 -13.29
C GLN A 138 -18.87 11.03 -13.44
N SER A 139 -18.40 9.84 -13.01
CA SER A 139 -17.00 9.43 -13.13
C SER A 139 -16.61 9.08 -14.58
N GLU A 140 -17.51 8.46 -15.36
CA GLU A 140 -17.31 8.22 -16.80
C GLU A 140 -17.15 9.53 -17.59
N GLU A 141 -17.91 10.58 -17.22
CA GLU A 141 -17.74 11.93 -17.79
C GLU A 141 -16.34 12.50 -17.49
N HIS A 142 -15.81 12.28 -16.29
CA HIS A 142 -14.50 12.74 -15.85
C HIS A 142 -13.32 12.01 -16.55
N LEU A 143 -13.44 10.69 -16.79
CA LEU A 143 -12.49 9.94 -17.64
C LEU A 143 -12.48 10.45 -19.09
N SER A 144 -13.65 10.86 -19.61
CA SER A 144 -13.78 11.39 -20.97
C SER A 144 -13.06 12.72 -21.17
N ASP A 145 -12.93 13.54 -20.12
CA ASP A 145 -12.30 14.86 -20.17
C ASP A 145 -10.78 14.82 -19.89
N HIS A 146 -10.31 13.89 -19.06
CA HIS A 146 -8.86 13.68 -18.83
C HIS A 146 -8.17 12.94 -19.98
N SER A 147 -8.83 11.95 -20.59
CA SER A 147 -8.34 11.29 -21.82
C SER A 147 -8.22 12.25 -23.01
N LYS A 148 -9.14 13.22 -23.14
CA LYS A 148 -9.04 14.31 -24.12
C LYS A 148 -7.85 15.24 -23.87
N LYS A 149 -7.44 15.43 -22.61
CA LYS A 149 -6.26 16.25 -22.25
C LYS A 149 -4.94 15.57 -22.64
N LEU A 150 -4.81 14.25 -22.45
CA LEU A 150 -3.61 13.49 -22.89
C LEU A 150 -3.53 13.30 -24.41
N SER A 151 -4.66 13.30 -25.13
CA SER A 151 -4.68 13.14 -26.59
C SER A 151 -4.04 14.28 -27.40
N LYS A 152 -3.52 15.32 -26.72
CA LYS A 152 -2.78 16.44 -27.34
C LYS A 152 -1.30 16.12 -27.60
N GLU A 153 -0.79 14.98 -27.14
CA GLU A 153 0.64 14.64 -27.23
C GLU A 153 0.94 13.43 -28.13
N ASP A 154 1.99 13.57 -28.94
CA ASP A 154 2.66 12.59 -29.83
C ASP A 154 1.79 11.66 -30.72
N PRO A 155 1.81 11.81 -32.05
CA PRO A 155 1.21 10.85 -33.00
C PRO A 155 1.60 9.38 -32.76
N ARG A 156 2.78 9.12 -32.22
CA ARG A 156 3.25 7.77 -31.86
C ARG A 156 2.47 7.19 -30.68
N HIS A 157 2.26 7.98 -29.64
CA HIS A 157 1.49 7.56 -28.47
C HIS A 157 0.03 7.27 -28.87
N LYS A 158 -0.56 8.08 -29.75
CA LYS A 158 -1.89 7.80 -30.31
C LYS A 158 -1.95 6.51 -31.13
N SER A 159 -0.90 6.18 -31.86
CA SER A 159 -0.80 4.90 -32.59
C SER A 159 -0.67 3.72 -31.62
N TRP A 160 0.16 3.87 -30.59
CA TRP A 160 0.33 2.87 -29.53
C TRP A 160 -1.00 2.61 -28.79
N LEU A 161 -1.73 3.65 -28.39
CA LEU A 161 -3.05 3.51 -27.75
C LEU A 161 -4.05 2.72 -28.60
N LYS A 162 -4.05 2.91 -29.93
CA LYS A 162 -4.91 2.12 -30.83
C LYS A 162 -4.52 0.65 -30.85
N ASN A 163 -3.22 0.37 -30.92
CA ASN A 163 -2.68 -0.98 -30.95
C ASN A 163 -2.96 -1.72 -29.63
N ILE A 164 -2.77 -1.04 -28.48
CA ILE A 164 -3.12 -1.58 -27.16
C ILE A 164 -4.64 -1.79 -27.02
N ASN A 165 -5.47 -0.87 -27.52
CA ASN A 165 -6.91 -1.05 -27.45
C ASN A 165 -7.39 -2.24 -28.29
N LEU A 166 -6.74 -2.51 -29.42
CA LEU A 166 -7.02 -3.70 -30.23
C LEU A 166 -6.65 -4.98 -29.48
N LEU A 167 -5.44 -5.04 -28.92
CA LEU A 167 -4.97 -6.16 -28.11
C LEU A 167 -5.90 -6.39 -26.90
N TRP A 168 -6.29 -5.34 -26.19
CA TRP A 168 -7.24 -5.42 -25.09
C TRP A 168 -8.58 -6.01 -25.53
N ARG A 169 -9.12 -5.62 -26.69
CA ARG A 169 -10.38 -6.20 -27.21
C ARG A 169 -10.25 -7.67 -27.52
N GLU A 170 -9.10 -8.12 -28.03
CA GLU A 170 -8.85 -9.54 -28.28
C GLU A 170 -8.83 -10.34 -26.97
N ILE A 171 -8.17 -9.82 -25.93
CA ILE A 171 -8.14 -10.42 -24.60
C ILE A 171 -9.53 -10.39 -23.95
N ALA A 172 -10.25 -9.27 -24.00
CA ALA A 172 -11.56 -9.10 -23.39
C ALA A 172 -12.65 -9.96 -24.05
N ASN A 173 -12.55 -10.21 -25.36
CA ASN A 173 -13.46 -11.09 -26.11
C ASN A 173 -13.11 -12.58 -25.97
N HIS A 174 -12.14 -12.94 -25.14
CA HIS A 174 -11.86 -14.32 -24.81
C HIS A 174 -13.11 -15.03 -24.27
N LYS A 175 -13.24 -16.34 -24.52
CA LYS A 175 -14.40 -17.15 -24.07
C LYS A 175 -14.69 -17.03 -22.56
N ASN A 176 -13.63 -16.82 -21.78
CA ASN A 176 -13.69 -16.66 -20.33
C ASN A 176 -13.61 -15.17 -19.91
N GLY A 177 -13.60 -14.22 -20.85
CA GLY A 177 -13.38 -12.80 -20.55
C GLY A 177 -14.50 -12.14 -19.76
N THR A 178 -15.74 -12.61 -19.95
CA THR A 178 -16.95 -12.04 -19.31
C THR A 178 -16.89 -12.03 -17.78
N MET A 179 -16.18 -12.97 -17.15
CA MET A 179 -16.04 -13.00 -15.69
C MET A 179 -15.16 -11.85 -15.15
N PHE A 180 -14.32 -11.24 -16.00
CA PHE A 180 -13.41 -10.15 -15.66
C PHE A 180 -13.90 -8.78 -16.10
N MET A 181 -15.05 -8.71 -16.78
CA MET A 181 -15.60 -7.46 -17.33
C MET A 181 -16.35 -6.61 -16.30
N ASN A 182 -16.53 -7.12 -15.08
CA ASN A 182 -17.15 -6.35 -14.01
C ASN A 182 -16.12 -5.35 -13.46
N PRO A 183 -16.33 -4.04 -13.63
CA PRO A 183 -15.36 -3.03 -13.18
C PRO A 183 -15.17 -3.07 -11.66
N ILE A 184 -13.95 -2.75 -11.21
CA ILE A 184 -13.67 -2.61 -9.78
C ILE A 184 -14.33 -1.32 -9.30
N LYS A 185 -15.28 -1.44 -8.37
CA LYS A 185 -15.96 -0.26 -7.81
C LYS A 185 -14.95 0.67 -7.15
N GLU A 186 -15.09 1.98 -7.36
CA GLU A 186 -14.20 2.98 -6.76
C GLU A 186 -14.21 2.93 -5.22
N SER A 187 -15.32 2.50 -4.62
CA SER A 187 -15.42 2.25 -3.18
C SER A 187 -14.50 1.12 -2.68
N ILE A 188 -14.17 0.15 -3.54
CA ILE A 188 -13.30 -1.00 -3.22
C ILE A 188 -11.85 -0.64 -3.48
N ALA A 189 -11.58 0.15 -4.52
CA ALA A 189 -10.24 0.62 -4.86
C ALA A 189 -10.29 2.13 -5.19
N PRO A 190 -10.20 2.99 -4.17
CA PRO A 190 -10.14 4.44 -4.38
C PRO A 190 -8.95 4.80 -5.29
N GLN A 191 -9.15 5.71 -6.24
CA GLN A 191 -8.13 6.13 -7.23
C GLN A 191 -7.69 5.04 -8.23
N TYR A 192 -8.37 3.89 -8.27
CA TYR A 192 -8.05 2.83 -9.24
C TYR A 192 -8.14 3.32 -10.70
N TYR A 193 -9.11 4.19 -10.98
CA TYR A 193 -9.32 4.79 -12.31
C TYR A 193 -8.34 5.90 -12.66
N ASP A 194 -7.55 6.39 -11.69
CA ASP A 194 -6.48 7.37 -11.93
C ASP A 194 -5.18 6.70 -12.42
N ILE A 195 -5.13 5.36 -12.42
CA ILE A 195 -3.97 4.60 -12.90
C ILE A 195 -3.89 4.73 -14.42
N LEU A 196 -2.88 5.45 -14.89
CA LEU A 196 -2.58 5.64 -16.31
C LEU A 196 -1.64 4.54 -16.80
N ILE A 197 -2.12 3.75 -17.77
CA ILE A 197 -1.28 2.80 -18.51
C ILE A 197 -0.65 3.55 -19.68
N ASN A 198 0.67 3.74 -19.65
CA ASN A 198 1.42 4.49 -20.66
C ASN A 198 2.47 3.65 -21.39
N THR A 199 2.70 2.42 -20.96
CA THR A 199 3.66 1.50 -21.57
C THR A 199 3.09 0.09 -21.72
N THR A 200 3.61 -0.67 -22.69
CA THR A 200 3.21 -2.07 -22.89
C THR A 200 3.54 -2.93 -21.66
N THR A 201 4.60 -2.61 -20.92
CA THR A 201 4.97 -3.31 -19.67
C THR A 201 3.95 -3.08 -18.56
N GLU A 202 3.43 -1.85 -18.42
CA GLU A 202 2.37 -1.56 -17.46
C GLU A 202 1.07 -2.28 -17.84
N PHE A 203 0.71 -2.27 -19.13
CA PHE A 203 -0.44 -3.02 -19.64
C PHE A 203 -0.33 -4.52 -19.34
N GLU A 204 0.83 -5.12 -19.65
CA GLU A 204 1.12 -6.53 -19.39
C GLU A 204 1.01 -6.86 -17.89
N ARG A 205 1.65 -6.05 -17.04
CA ARG A 205 1.62 -6.20 -15.59
C ARG A 205 0.17 -6.23 -15.08
N ASP A 206 -0.66 -5.29 -15.51
CA ASP A 206 -2.00 -5.11 -14.97
C ASP A 206 -2.96 -6.23 -15.43
N VAL A 207 -2.84 -6.68 -16.68
CA VAL A 207 -3.59 -7.83 -17.20
C VAL A 207 -3.20 -9.12 -16.46
N ILE A 208 -1.89 -9.37 -16.30
CA ILE A 208 -1.40 -10.54 -15.56
C ILE A 208 -1.84 -10.47 -14.10
N LEU A 209 -1.80 -9.30 -13.46
CA LEU A 209 -2.21 -9.14 -12.07
C LEU A 209 -3.70 -9.48 -11.86
N MET A 210 -4.59 -9.03 -12.75
CA MET A 210 -6.02 -9.36 -12.70
C MET A 210 -6.28 -10.88 -12.74
N LEU A 211 -5.58 -11.58 -13.63
CA LEU A 211 -5.73 -13.02 -13.84
C LEU A 211 -5.06 -13.84 -12.73
N THR A 212 -3.87 -13.45 -12.29
CA THR A 212 -3.14 -14.12 -11.20
C THR A 212 -3.78 -13.91 -9.84
N ASN A 213 -4.37 -12.74 -9.57
CA ASN A 213 -5.21 -12.54 -8.38
C ASN A 213 -6.35 -13.55 -8.38
N SER A 214 -7.00 -13.74 -9.53
CA SER A 214 -8.09 -14.71 -9.64
C SER A 214 -7.63 -16.15 -9.39
N LEU A 215 -6.41 -16.52 -9.77
CA LEU A 215 -5.83 -17.82 -9.41
C LEU A 215 -5.52 -17.94 -7.91
N MET A 216 -5.05 -16.87 -7.28
CA MET A 216 -4.72 -16.86 -5.84
C MET A 216 -5.96 -16.99 -4.94
N TYR A 217 -7.06 -16.33 -5.31
CA TYR A 217 -8.29 -16.32 -4.51
C TYR A 217 -9.16 -17.56 -4.71
N ASN A 218 -9.06 -18.21 -5.87
CA ASN A 218 -9.87 -19.39 -6.19
C ASN A 218 -9.09 -20.67 -5.91
N THR A 219 -9.74 -21.66 -5.31
CA THR A 219 -9.11 -22.96 -5.05
C THR A 219 -8.84 -23.71 -6.36
N GLU A 220 -7.68 -24.37 -6.43
CA GLU A 220 -7.31 -25.22 -7.56
C GLU A 220 -8.37 -26.30 -7.81
N GLY A 221 -8.74 -26.50 -9.09
CA GLY A 221 -9.78 -27.45 -9.50
C GLY A 221 -11.20 -26.88 -9.57
N THR A 222 -11.43 -25.63 -9.15
CA THR A 222 -12.69 -24.93 -9.43
C THR A 222 -12.76 -24.48 -10.89
N GLU A 223 -13.98 -24.37 -11.45
CA GLU A 223 -14.18 -23.88 -12.82
C GLU A 223 -13.60 -22.48 -13.01
N VAL A 224 -13.77 -21.60 -12.00
CA VAL A 224 -13.24 -20.23 -12.02
C VAL A 224 -11.71 -20.20 -12.08
N TYR A 225 -11.05 -21.07 -11.31
CA TYR A 225 -9.59 -21.22 -11.37
C TYR A 225 -9.14 -21.69 -12.75
N GLN A 226 -9.81 -22.71 -13.32
CA GLN A 226 -9.47 -23.23 -14.64
C GLN A 226 -9.70 -22.20 -15.75
N MET A 227 -10.80 -21.44 -15.67
CA MET A 227 -11.11 -20.36 -16.60
C MET A 227 -10.07 -19.24 -16.56
N ALA A 228 -9.66 -18.83 -15.36
CA ALA A 228 -8.63 -17.81 -15.16
C ALA A 228 -7.26 -18.27 -15.64
N LYS A 229 -6.92 -19.55 -15.44
CA LYS A 229 -5.67 -20.14 -15.91
C LYS A 229 -5.58 -20.17 -17.42
N GLU A 230 -6.64 -20.66 -18.08
CA GLU A 230 -6.71 -20.67 -19.55
C GLU A 230 -6.61 -19.26 -20.13
N MET A 231 -7.32 -18.30 -19.54
CA MET A 231 -7.26 -16.91 -19.99
C MET A 231 -5.88 -16.28 -19.75
N LEU A 232 -5.18 -16.65 -18.67
CA LEU A 232 -3.81 -16.20 -18.40
C LEU A 232 -2.83 -16.70 -19.44
N ASP A 233 -2.88 -17.99 -19.79
CA ASP A 233 -2.00 -18.58 -20.80
C ASP A 233 -2.22 -17.90 -22.17
N ASP A 234 -3.50 -17.74 -22.59
CA ASP A 234 -3.84 -17.12 -23.87
C ASP A 234 -3.49 -15.62 -23.91
N ALA A 235 -3.79 -14.86 -22.85
CA ALA A 235 -3.46 -13.43 -22.78
C ALA A 235 -1.94 -13.19 -22.79
N THR A 236 -1.18 -14.05 -22.09
CA THR A 236 0.28 -13.96 -22.05
C THR A 236 0.88 -14.17 -23.44
N GLU A 237 0.37 -15.16 -24.20
CA GLU A 237 0.84 -15.41 -25.55
C GLU A 237 0.47 -14.27 -26.51
N GLN A 238 -0.76 -13.72 -26.41
CA GLN A 238 -1.17 -12.57 -27.21
C GLN A 238 -0.28 -11.35 -26.96
N ILE A 239 0.03 -11.05 -25.69
CA ILE A 239 0.93 -9.94 -25.32
C ILE A 239 2.36 -10.21 -25.82
N ARG A 240 2.84 -11.46 -25.74
CA ARG A 240 4.15 -11.84 -26.25
C ARG A 240 4.27 -11.60 -27.75
N ILE A 241 3.28 -12.06 -28.53
CA ILE A 241 3.21 -11.86 -29.98
C ILE A 241 3.19 -10.35 -30.31
N PHE A 242 2.40 -9.59 -29.57
CA PHE A 242 2.33 -8.13 -29.72
C PHE A 242 3.69 -7.46 -29.52
N LYS A 243 4.42 -7.80 -28.45
CA LYS A 243 5.73 -7.23 -28.15
C LYS A 243 6.76 -7.55 -29.23
N THR A 244 6.79 -8.78 -29.73
CA THR A 244 7.69 -9.15 -30.83
C THR A 244 7.37 -8.37 -32.11
N ALA A 245 6.09 -8.20 -32.46
CA ALA A 245 5.68 -7.43 -33.63
C ALA A 245 5.98 -5.93 -33.51
N ASP A 246 5.87 -5.35 -32.31
CA ASP A 246 6.18 -3.94 -32.05
C ASP A 246 7.70 -3.68 -32.09
N GLU A 247 8.50 -4.60 -31.55
CA GLU A 247 9.96 -4.58 -31.66
C GLU A 247 10.41 -4.60 -33.13
N ASP A 248 9.85 -5.50 -33.95
CA ASP A 248 10.16 -5.58 -35.38
C ASP A 248 9.75 -4.31 -36.15
N THR A 249 8.62 -3.70 -35.79
CA THR A 249 8.15 -2.46 -36.41
C THR A 249 9.05 -1.27 -36.06
N SER A 250 9.50 -1.19 -34.80
CA SER A 250 10.44 -0.17 -34.35
C SER A 250 11.82 -0.33 -35.02
N ALA A 251 12.32 -1.56 -35.15
CA ALA A 251 13.57 -1.87 -35.83
C ALA A 251 13.52 -1.56 -37.34
N SER A 252 12.37 -1.84 -38.00
CA SER A 252 12.13 -1.51 -39.41
C SER A 252 12.08 0.02 -39.64
N THR A 253 11.55 0.77 -38.68
CA THR A 253 11.49 2.23 -38.76
C THR A 253 12.89 2.87 -38.61
N HIS A 254 13.70 2.35 -37.68
CA HIS A 254 15.09 2.79 -37.50
C HIS A 254 15.98 2.51 -38.73
N THR A 255 15.83 1.34 -39.35
CA THR A 255 16.57 0.98 -40.57
C THR A 255 16.13 1.80 -41.80
N ARG A 256 14.83 2.11 -41.93
CA ARG A 256 14.33 3.06 -42.95
C ARG A 256 14.87 4.48 -42.75
N ALA A 257 14.90 4.99 -41.52
CA ALA A 257 15.44 6.32 -41.23
C ALA A 257 16.96 6.40 -41.53
N ALA A 258 17.72 5.37 -41.14
CA ALA A 258 19.14 5.28 -41.43
C ALA A 258 19.45 5.20 -42.94
N SER A 259 18.65 4.45 -43.70
CA SER A 259 18.81 4.34 -45.16
C SER A 259 18.45 5.65 -45.90
N MET A 260 17.44 6.39 -45.44
CA MET A 260 17.08 7.71 -45.96
C MET A 260 18.20 8.73 -45.71
N ALA A 261 18.73 8.79 -44.49
CA ALA A 261 19.85 9.67 -44.14
C ALA A 261 21.13 9.35 -44.94
N ALA A 262 21.40 8.06 -45.19
CA ALA A 262 22.51 7.63 -46.03
C ALA A 262 22.33 8.03 -47.51
N LYS A 263 21.10 8.02 -48.01
CA LYS A 263 20.76 8.44 -49.38
C LYS A 263 20.87 9.96 -49.57
N GLU A 264 20.48 10.74 -48.56
CA GLU A 264 20.66 12.20 -48.57
C GLU A 264 22.14 12.61 -48.54
N ARG A 265 22.96 11.95 -47.71
CA ARG A 265 24.42 12.18 -47.69
C ARG A 265 25.09 11.84 -49.02
N LYS A 266 24.65 10.77 -49.71
CA LYS A 266 25.17 10.44 -51.05
C LYS A 266 24.75 11.45 -52.11
N LYS A 267 23.57 12.06 -51.97
CA LYS A 267 23.08 13.09 -52.88
C LYS A 267 23.79 14.43 -52.68
N SER A 268 24.16 14.79 -51.45
CA SER A 268 24.95 16.00 -51.17
C SER A 268 26.37 15.91 -51.71
N LEU A 269 27.00 14.74 -51.62
CA LEU A 269 28.36 14.48 -52.15
C LEU A 269 28.45 14.41 -53.68
N ALA A 270 27.32 14.28 -54.38
CA ALA A 270 27.27 14.23 -55.84
C ALA A 270 26.99 15.59 -56.50
N ASN A 271 26.73 16.62 -55.68
CA ASN A 271 26.42 17.99 -56.12
C ASN A 271 27.53 19.01 -55.75
N GLU A 272 28.69 18.53 -55.27
CA GLU A 272 29.96 19.27 -55.19
C GLU A 272 30.90 18.78 -56.31
#